data_AF-F6W4U6-F1
#
_entry.id   AF-F6W4U6-F1
#
_cell.length_a   1.000
_cell.length_b   1.000
_cell.length_c   1.000
_cell.angle_alpha   90.00
_cell.angle_beta   90.00
_cell.angle_gamma   90.00
#
_symmetry.space_group_name_H-M   'P 1'
#
loop_
_entity.id
_entity.type
_entity.pdbx_description
1 polymer ?
#
loop_
_entity_poly.entity_id
_entity_poly.type
_entity_poly.pdbx_seq_one_letter_code
_entity_poly.pdbx_strand_id
1 'polypeptide(L)'
;MDSDGKPISSDPFEKPEDCDNFYQCSNGYLYTMPCAPGTAFNPAIGVCDWPYNVPGCGGVHPTTVNPPSGTSDECVDADDKPLSTGPFEKPGDCTHFYQCGAGILYVMPCAPGTVFNPALSVCDWSYNVPGC
;
A
#
# COMPACT_ATOMS: atom_id res chain seq x y z
N MET A 1 -11.53 -13.97 29.76
CA MET A 1 -12.80 -13.44 30.31
C MET A 1 -12.51 -12.05 30.85
N ASP A 2 -13.40 -11.07 30.66
CA ASP A 2 -13.31 -9.77 31.33
C ASP A 2 -13.62 -9.88 32.83
N SER A 3 -13.60 -8.77 33.55
CA SER A 3 -13.90 -8.69 34.99
C SER A 3 -15.29 -9.21 35.36
N ASP A 4 -16.21 -9.26 34.39
CA ASP A 4 -17.60 -9.66 34.56
C ASP A 4 -17.84 -11.12 34.10
N GLY A 5 -16.78 -11.84 33.76
CA GLY A 5 -16.85 -13.25 33.35
C GLY A 5 -17.31 -13.45 31.90
N LYS A 6 -17.41 -12.38 31.10
CA LYS A 6 -17.77 -12.47 29.68
C LYS A 6 -16.53 -12.82 28.85
N PRO A 7 -16.68 -13.63 27.78
CA PRO A 7 -15.59 -13.89 26.85
C PRO A 7 -15.01 -12.60 26.28
N ILE A 8 -13.67 -12.48 26.29
CA ILE A 8 -12.98 -11.29 25.76
C ILE A 8 -13.14 -11.32 24.24
N SER A 9 -13.85 -10.33 23.72
CA SER A 9 -13.77 -9.94 22.32
C SER A 9 -13.02 -8.61 22.26
N SER A 10 -12.20 -8.43 21.23
CA SER A 10 -11.44 -7.20 21.02
C SER A 10 -11.71 -6.63 19.65
N ASP A 11 -11.39 -5.34 19.49
CA ASP A 11 -11.18 -4.78 18.16
C ASP A 11 -9.99 -5.50 17.47
N PRO A 12 -9.94 -5.48 16.13
CA PRO A 12 -8.80 -5.96 15.37
C PRO A 12 -7.49 -5.27 15.79
N PHE A 13 -6.39 -6.03 15.83
CA PHE A 13 -5.07 -5.48 16.14
C PHE A 13 -3.98 -6.14 15.29
N GLU A 14 -2.81 -5.48 15.23
CA GLU A 14 -1.70 -5.87 14.38
C GLU A 14 -1.15 -7.26 14.71
N LYS A 15 -0.75 -8.00 13.67
CA LYS A 15 0.10 -9.18 13.80
C LYS A 15 1.55 -8.75 13.56
N PRO A 16 2.45 -8.85 14.56
CA PRO A 16 3.84 -8.48 14.37
C PRO A 16 4.47 -9.24 13.19
N GLU A 17 5.25 -8.52 12.37
CA GLU A 17 5.99 -9.04 11.20
C GLU A 17 5.14 -9.64 10.07
N ASP A 18 3.80 -9.51 10.13
CA ASP A 18 2.90 -10.00 9.11
C ASP A 18 1.83 -8.95 8.81
N CYS A 19 2.11 -8.16 7.79
CA CYS A 19 1.23 -7.09 7.33
C CYS A 19 -0.05 -7.61 6.69
N ASP A 20 0.01 -8.79 6.07
CA ASP A 20 -1.09 -9.37 5.29
C ASP A 20 -2.17 -10.01 6.19
N ASN A 21 -1.93 -10.07 7.51
CA ASN A 21 -2.84 -10.68 8.48
C ASN A 21 -2.98 -9.81 9.73
N PHE A 22 -4.11 -9.95 10.42
CA PHE A 22 -4.36 -9.29 11.71
C PHE A 22 -4.94 -10.27 12.72
N TYR A 23 -4.92 -9.86 13.97
CA TYR A 23 -5.52 -10.60 15.06
C TYR A 23 -6.88 -10.04 15.44
N GLN A 24 -7.83 -10.93 15.73
CA GLN A 24 -9.11 -10.58 16.33
C GLN A 24 -9.47 -11.58 17.43
N CYS A 25 -9.72 -11.08 18.64
CA CYS A 25 -10.30 -11.92 19.69
C CYS A 25 -11.83 -11.94 19.55
N SER A 26 -12.41 -13.14 19.50
CA SER A 26 -13.86 -13.32 19.53
C SER A 26 -14.21 -14.49 20.43
N ASN A 27 -15.12 -14.27 21.37
CA ASN A 27 -15.54 -15.28 22.35
C ASN A 27 -14.39 -15.94 23.13
N GLY A 28 -13.33 -15.17 23.42
CA GLY A 28 -12.15 -15.66 24.15
C GLY A 28 -11.18 -16.49 23.30
N TYR A 29 -11.39 -16.57 21.99
CA TYR A 29 -10.49 -17.21 21.04
C TYR A 29 -9.80 -16.16 20.16
N LEU A 30 -8.49 -16.31 19.99
CA LEU A 30 -7.69 -15.50 19.08
C LEU A 30 -7.77 -16.07 17.66
N TYR A 31 -8.18 -15.25 16.71
CA TYR A 31 -8.21 -15.60 15.29
C TYR A 31 -7.17 -14.78 14.53
N THR A 32 -6.45 -15.44 13.62
CA THR A 32 -5.65 -14.77 12.58
C THR A 32 -6.55 -14.60 11.36
N MET A 33 -6.77 -13.37 10.93
CA MET A 33 -7.64 -13.02 9.82
C MET A 33 -6.79 -12.42 8.69
N PRO A 34 -6.93 -12.91 7.45
CA PRO A 34 -6.19 -12.35 6.32
C PRO A 34 -6.83 -11.04 5.87
N CYS A 35 -5.97 -10.11 5.43
CA CYS A 35 -6.38 -9.00 4.60
C CYS A 35 -6.64 -9.44 3.16
N ALA A 36 -7.32 -8.60 2.38
CA ALA A 36 -7.47 -8.85 0.96
C ALA A 36 -6.08 -8.87 0.27
N PRO A 37 -5.89 -9.65 -0.82
CA PRO A 37 -4.61 -9.68 -1.52
C PRO A 37 -4.10 -8.28 -1.87
N GLY A 38 -2.84 -7.98 -1.50
CA GLY A 38 -2.21 -6.68 -1.76
C GLY A 38 -2.56 -5.57 -0.75
N THR A 39 -3.27 -5.89 0.33
CA THR A 39 -3.60 -4.94 1.43
C THR A 39 -2.95 -5.36 2.74
N ALA A 40 -2.69 -4.39 3.61
CA ALA A 40 -2.09 -4.60 4.92
C ALA A 40 -2.99 -4.10 6.05
N PHE A 41 -2.93 -4.71 7.23
CA PHE A 41 -3.72 -4.25 8.36
C PHE A 41 -3.23 -2.89 8.87
N ASN A 42 -4.11 -1.88 8.88
CA ASN A 42 -3.83 -0.54 9.37
C ASN A 42 -4.33 -0.39 10.82
N PRO A 43 -3.47 -0.48 11.85
CA PRO A 43 -3.89 -0.37 13.24
C PRO A 43 -4.44 1.02 13.60
N ALA A 44 -4.14 2.06 12.81
CA ALA A 44 -4.66 3.41 13.05
C ALA A 44 -6.17 3.53 12.77
N ILE A 45 -6.70 2.69 11.88
CA ILE A 45 -8.12 2.70 11.48
C ILE A 45 -8.83 1.35 11.72
N GLY A 46 -8.11 0.33 12.21
CA GLY A 46 -8.66 -0.96 12.60
C GLY A 46 -9.15 -1.83 11.44
N VAL A 47 -8.70 -1.56 10.20
CA VAL A 47 -9.10 -2.29 8.99
C VAL A 47 -7.91 -2.50 8.05
N CYS A 48 -8.06 -3.37 7.06
CA CYS A 48 -7.08 -3.52 5.99
C CYS A 48 -7.12 -2.29 5.07
N ASP A 49 -5.95 -1.76 4.77
CA ASP A 49 -5.73 -0.59 3.94
C ASP A 49 -4.59 -0.90 2.96
N TRP A 50 -4.32 0.00 2.04
CA TRP A 50 -3.16 -0.14 1.19
C TRP A 50 -1.87 -0.09 2.00
N PRO A 51 -0.85 -0.92 1.69
CA PRO A 51 0.36 -1.02 2.49
C PRO A 51 1.06 0.33 2.69
N TYR A 52 1.05 1.22 1.70
CA TYR A 52 1.64 2.57 1.80
C TYR A 52 0.96 3.47 2.86
N ASN A 53 -0.29 3.19 3.23
CA ASN A 53 -0.98 3.86 4.34
C ASN A 53 -0.66 3.25 5.72
N VAL A 54 0.11 2.14 5.75
CA VAL A 54 0.41 1.38 6.96
C VAL A 54 1.91 1.50 7.30
N PRO A 55 2.27 2.22 8.37
CA PRO A 55 3.67 2.35 8.79
C PRO A 55 4.33 0.98 9.00
N GLY A 56 5.53 0.78 8.44
CA GLY A 56 6.27 -0.49 8.55
C GLY A 56 5.79 -1.60 7.60
N CYS A 57 4.61 -1.44 6.99
CA CYS A 57 4.09 -2.31 5.93
C CYS A 57 4.12 -1.64 4.56
N GLY A 58 4.27 -0.31 4.53
CA GLY A 58 4.49 0.51 3.33
C GLY A 58 5.90 0.41 2.79
N GLY A 59 6.44 -0.81 2.73
CA GLY A 59 7.68 -1.08 2.05
C GLY A 59 7.57 -0.66 0.59
N VAL A 60 8.05 0.55 0.29
CA VAL A 60 9.09 0.65 -0.71
C VAL A 60 10.13 -0.36 -0.25
N HIS A 61 10.05 -1.59 -0.76
CA HIS A 61 11.26 -2.39 -0.81
C HIS A 61 12.28 -1.46 -1.46
N PRO A 62 13.45 -1.19 -0.85
CA PRO A 62 14.59 -0.73 -1.61
C PRO A 62 15.07 -1.89 -2.50
N THR A 63 14.15 -2.52 -3.24
CA THR A 63 14.51 -2.95 -4.57
C THR A 63 14.85 -1.64 -5.26
N THR A 64 16.05 -1.58 -5.79
CA THR A 64 16.22 -0.96 -7.09
C THR A 64 15.09 -1.46 -7.97
N VAL A 65 13.92 -0.82 -7.91
CA VAL A 65 13.02 -0.75 -9.04
C VAL A 65 13.89 -0.05 -10.06
N ASN A 66 14.61 -0.85 -10.84
CA ASN A 66 14.70 -0.50 -12.24
C ASN A 66 13.26 -0.15 -12.60
N PRO A 67 12.95 1.11 -12.98
CA PRO A 67 11.64 1.41 -13.53
C PRO A 67 11.38 0.29 -14.52
N PRO A 68 10.23 -0.42 -14.44
CA PRO A 68 10.01 -1.67 -15.15
C PRO A 68 10.54 -1.50 -16.56
N SER A 69 11.70 -2.10 -16.81
CA SER A 69 12.41 -1.94 -18.07
C SER A 69 11.70 -2.88 -19.02
N GLY A 70 10.56 -2.42 -19.54
CA GLY A 70 9.68 -3.22 -20.36
C GLY A 70 8.24 -2.96 -19.99
N THR A 71 7.51 -2.32 -20.90
CA THR A 71 6.39 -2.88 -21.67
C THR A 71 5.47 -3.98 -21.08
N SER A 72 5.55 -4.37 -19.81
CA SER A 72 4.64 -5.33 -19.19
C SER A 72 3.65 -4.61 -18.28
N ASP A 73 2.36 -4.79 -18.53
CA ASP A 73 1.24 -4.26 -17.75
C ASP A 73 1.14 -4.82 -16.30
N GLU A 74 2.16 -5.55 -15.84
CA GLU A 74 2.15 -6.35 -14.60
C GLU A 74 3.07 -5.74 -13.54
N CYS A 75 2.51 -5.57 -12.33
CA CYS A 75 3.20 -5.10 -11.15
C CYS A 75 3.47 -6.28 -10.20
N VAL A 76 4.56 -7.02 -10.41
CA VAL A 76 4.94 -8.14 -9.52
C VAL A 76 6.34 -7.94 -8.94
N ASP A 77 6.62 -8.56 -7.80
CA ASP A 77 7.99 -8.62 -7.25
C ASP A 77 8.84 -9.70 -7.92
N ALA A 78 10.05 -9.94 -7.39
CA ALA A 78 10.98 -10.93 -7.94
C ALA A 78 10.49 -12.38 -7.82
N ASP A 79 9.47 -12.62 -6.98
CA ASP A 79 8.87 -13.93 -6.74
C ASP A 79 7.47 -14.03 -7.40
N ASP A 80 7.18 -13.16 -8.37
CA ASP A 80 5.89 -13.05 -9.09
C ASP A 80 4.68 -12.72 -8.17
N LYS A 81 4.91 -12.20 -6.96
CA LYS A 81 3.81 -11.80 -6.06
C LYS A 81 3.22 -10.46 -6.54
N PRO A 82 1.88 -10.34 -6.62
CA PRO A 82 1.20 -9.08 -6.95
C PRO A 82 1.60 -7.95 -6.01
N LEU A 83 2.08 -6.84 -6.58
CA LEU A 83 2.44 -5.63 -5.86
C LEU A 83 1.27 -4.67 -5.75
N SER A 84 1.23 -3.95 -4.63
CA SER A 84 0.44 -2.74 -4.46
C SER A 84 1.36 -1.65 -3.92
N THR A 85 1.49 -0.54 -4.64
CA THR A 85 2.47 0.52 -4.34
C THR A 85 1.76 1.84 -4.13
N GLY A 86 2.49 2.80 -3.53
CA GLY A 86 2.14 4.20 -3.68
C GLY A 86 2.33 4.68 -5.13
N PRO A 87 1.86 5.89 -5.45
CA PRO A 87 2.15 6.56 -6.71
C PRO A 87 3.66 6.68 -6.98
N PHE A 88 4.08 6.48 -8.22
CA PHE A 88 5.46 6.65 -8.67
C PHE A 88 5.53 7.25 -10.09
N GLU A 89 6.71 7.72 -10.47
CA GLU A 89 6.90 8.46 -11.72
C GLU A 89 6.55 7.64 -12.95
N LYS A 90 5.94 8.31 -13.95
CA LYS A 90 5.86 7.82 -15.31
C LYS A 90 6.99 8.42 -16.15
N PRO A 91 7.97 7.62 -16.60
CA PRO A 91 9.07 8.15 -17.42
C PRO A 91 8.57 8.82 -18.69
N GLY A 92 9.05 10.05 -18.94
CA GLY A 92 8.71 10.83 -20.13
C GLY A 92 7.32 11.47 -20.13
N ASP A 93 6.56 11.39 -19.02
CA ASP A 93 5.25 12.01 -18.91
C ASP A 93 5.01 12.50 -17.47
N CYS A 94 5.22 13.79 -17.24
CA CYS A 94 5.03 14.42 -15.94
C CYS A 94 3.54 14.56 -15.55
N THR A 95 2.62 14.45 -16.51
CA THR A 95 1.18 14.70 -16.29
C THR A 95 0.41 13.48 -15.84
N HIS A 96 1.07 12.32 -15.82
CA HIS A 96 0.54 11.07 -15.32
C HIS A 96 1.53 10.44 -14.34
N PHE A 97 1.03 9.57 -13.49
CA PHE A 97 1.83 8.75 -12.61
C PHE A 97 1.38 7.30 -12.70
N TYR A 98 2.24 6.41 -12.27
CA TYR A 98 1.92 5.01 -12.13
C TYR A 98 1.52 4.67 -10.70
N GLN A 99 0.62 3.72 -10.55
CA GLN A 99 0.29 3.12 -9.26
C GLN A 99 -0.02 1.65 -9.46
N CYS A 100 0.61 0.77 -8.69
CA CYS A 100 0.27 -0.64 -8.70
C CYS A 100 -0.83 -0.91 -7.68
N GLY A 101 -1.84 -1.69 -8.08
CA GLY A 101 -2.86 -2.20 -7.16
C GLY A 101 -3.19 -3.64 -7.48
N ALA A 102 -3.03 -4.54 -6.51
CA ALA A 102 -3.25 -5.98 -6.65
C ALA A 102 -2.58 -6.60 -7.90
N GLY A 103 -1.36 -6.16 -8.23
CA GLY A 103 -0.60 -6.66 -9.38
C GLY A 103 -0.88 -5.96 -10.71
N ILE A 104 -1.84 -5.03 -10.74
CA ILE A 104 -2.23 -4.30 -11.95
C ILE A 104 -1.58 -2.92 -11.95
N LEU A 105 -0.94 -2.56 -13.06
CA LEU A 105 -0.40 -1.22 -13.27
C LEU A 105 -1.52 -0.25 -13.70
N TYR A 106 -1.75 0.78 -12.91
CA TYR A 106 -2.67 1.87 -13.23
C TYR A 106 -1.88 3.11 -13.69
N VAL A 107 -2.34 3.73 -14.78
CA VAL A 107 -1.85 5.03 -15.24
C VAL A 107 -2.89 6.08 -14.86
N MET A 108 -2.53 6.96 -13.94
CA MET A 108 -3.44 7.94 -13.38
C MET A 108 -3.03 9.35 -13.81
N PRO A 109 -3.97 10.17 -14.32
CA PRO A 109 -3.67 11.56 -14.65
C PRO A 109 -3.55 12.39 -13.38
N CYS A 110 -2.63 13.34 -13.39
CA CYS A 110 -2.65 14.45 -12.47
C CYS A 110 -3.80 15.41 -12.81
N ALA A 111 -4.22 16.23 -11.83
CA ALA A 111 -5.19 17.28 -12.08
C ALA A 111 -4.65 18.28 -13.12
N PRO A 112 -5.51 18.95 -13.91
CA PRO A 112 -5.06 19.91 -14.91
C PRO A 112 -4.11 20.97 -14.34
N GLY A 113 -2.96 21.15 -14.98
CA GLY A 113 -1.92 22.11 -14.55
C GLY A 113 -0.99 21.63 -13.43
N THR A 114 -1.14 20.38 -12.97
CA THR A 114 -0.24 19.74 -12.00
C THR A 114 0.55 18.62 -12.65
N VAL A 115 1.70 18.30 -12.07
CA VAL A 115 2.61 17.23 -12.50
C VAL A 115 2.98 16.36 -11.31
N PHE A 116 3.38 15.11 -11.55
CA PHE A 116 3.75 14.20 -10.48
C PHE A 116 5.05 14.64 -9.81
N ASN A 117 4.99 14.88 -8.49
CA ASN A 117 6.14 15.18 -7.65
C ASN A 117 6.65 13.88 -6.99
N PRO A 118 7.78 13.30 -7.45
CA PRO A 118 8.33 12.08 -6.90
C PRO A 118 8.80 12.21 -5.45
N ALA A 119 9.21 13.40 -5.03
CA ALA A 119 9.71 13.63 -3.67
C ALA A 119 8.59 13.60 -2.64
N LEU A 120 7.35 13.87 -3.06
CA LEU A 120 6.16 13.88 -2.22
C LEU A 120 5.17 12.76 -2.56
N SER A 121 5.41 12.00 -3.63
CA SER A 121 4.50 10.98 -4.18
C SER A 121 3.07 11.49 -4.43
N VAL A 122 2.93 12.74 -4.84
CA VAL A 122 1.64 13.40 -5.14
C VAL A 122 1.74 14.30 -6.36
N CYS A 123 0.62 14.65 -6.97
CA CYS A 123 0.60 15.70 -7.98
C CYS A 123 0.77 17.08 -7.32
N ASP A 124 1.69 17.88 -7.85
CA ASP A 124 2.04 19.22 -7.36
C ASP A 124 2.17 20.18 -8.55
N TRP A 125 2.35 21.46 -8.29
CA TRP A 125 2.61 22.45 -9.33
C TRP A 125 3.97 22.20 -9.99
N SER A 126 4.08 22.42 -11.30
CA SER A 126 5.30 22.16 -12.07
C SER A 126 6.53 22.90 -11.55
N TYR A 127 6.37 24.11 -11.03
CA TYR A 127 7.48 24.86 -10.44
C TYR A 127 8.06 24.23 -9.16
N ASN A 128 7.36 23.27 -8.53
CA ASN A 128 7.85 22.48 -7.40
C ASN A 128 8.53 21.18 -7.84
N VAL A 129 8.53 20.84 -9.13
CA VAL A 129 9.04 19.57 -9.67
C VAL A 129 10.09 19.84 -10.75
N PRO A 130 11.37 20.01 -10.38
CA PRO A 130 12.42 20.28 -11.36
C PRO A 130 12.54 19.17 -12.42
N GLY A 131 12.55 19.54 -13.70
CA GLY A 131 12.61 18.58 -14.81
C GLY A 131 11.22 18.20 -15.36
N CYS A 132 10.19 18.70 -14.70
CA CYS A 132 8.87 18.98 -15.22
C CYS A 132 8.64 20.52 -15.13
#